data_AF-A0A6B3DUJ9-F1
#
_entry.id   AF-A0A6B3DUJ9-F1
#
_cell.length_a   1.000
_cell.length_b   1.000
_cell.length_c   1.000
_cell.angle_alpha   90.00
_cell.angle_beta   90.00
_cell.angle_gamma   90.00
#
_symmetry.space_group_name_H-M   'P 1'
#
loop_
_entity.id
_entity.type
_entity.pdbx_description
1 polymer ?
#
loop_
_entity_poly.entity_id
_entity_poly.type
_entity_poly.pdbx_seq_one_letter_code
_entity_poly.pdbx_strand_id
1 'polypeptide(L)'
;MGGSGSGGVGRAVVVGGGIGGLAAALGLRAIGWEVTVAERAAALADVGAGISLHANGLRALDALGVGDAVRAAARPQYTGGTRTPGGRWLARMDGAALERRLGTPIVGIPRAD
;
A
#
# COMPACT_ATOMS: atom_id res chain seq x y z
N MET A 1 12.22 41.67 17.96
CA MET A 1 12.36 40.45 18.77
C MET A 1 11.23 39.51 18.39
N GLY A 2 11.57 38.35 17.85
CA GLY A 2 10.64 37.36 17.32
C GLY A 2 11.48 36.30 16.61
N GLY A 3 12.14 35.47 17.42
CA GLY A 3 13.13 34.50 16.95
C GLY A 3 12.52 33.53 15.96
N SER A 4 13.07 33.50 14.75
CA SER A 4 12.89 32.41 13.81
C SER A 4 13.51 31.16 14.43
N GLY A 5 12.69 30.34 15.08
CA GLY A 5 13.09 29.00 15.46
C GLY A 5 13.49 28.25 14.20
N SER A 6 14.78 27.97 14.04
CA SER A 6 15.28 26.97 13.11
C SER A 6 14.74 25.62 13.57
N GLY A 7 13.51 25.29 13.18
CA GLY A 7 12.93 23.98 13.43
C GLY A 7 13.78 22.95 12.71
N GLY A 8 14.68 22.29 13.42
CA GLY A 8 15.54 21.25 12.86
C GLY A 8 14.69 20.18 12.19
N VAL A 9 15.10 19.75 11.00
CA VAL A 9 14.54 18.61 10.28
C VAL A 9 14.55 17.40 11.24
N GLY A 10 13.38 16.83 11.54
CA GLY A 10 13.29 15.65 12.39
C GLY A 10 14.01 14.46 11.75
N ARG A 11 14.67 13.62 12.55
CA ARG A 11 15.37 12.40 12.08
C ARG A 11 14.64 11.15 12.55
N ALA A 12 14.41 10.20 11.64
CA ALA A 12 13.79 8.92 11.94
C ALA A 12 14.59 7.75 11.37
N VAL A 13 14.58 6.63 12.11
CA VAL A 13 15.04 5.34 11.62
C VAL A 13 13.85 4.40 11.56
N VAL A 14 13.57 3.85 10.38
CA VAL A 14 12.54 2.83 10.16
C VAL A 14 13.24 1.47 10.06
N VAL A 15 12.90 0.56 10.97
CA VAL A 15 13.46 -0.81 10.97
C VAL A 15 12.51 -1.74 10.22
N GLY A 16 12.94 -2.17 9.03
CA GLY A 16 12.19 -3.02 8.10
C GLY A 16 11.88 -2.32 6.77
N GLY A 17 12.29 -2.93 5.67
CA GLY A 17 12.10 -2.46 4.28
C GLY A 17 10.89 -3.06 3.58
N GLY A 18 9.94 -3.64 4.33
CA GLY A 18 8.67 -4.11 3.78
C GLY A 18 7.69 -2.96 3.47
N ILE A 19 6.53 -3.31 2.91
CA ILE A 19 5.46 -2.35 2.51
C ILE A 19 5.16 -1.31 3.61
N GLY A 20 4.95 -1.74 4.85
CA GLY A 20 4.64 -0.82 5.95
C GLY A 20 5.80 0.11 6.32
N GLY A 21 7.04 -0.38 6.27
CA GLY A 21 8.23 0.43 6.54
C GLY A 21 8.49 1.46 5.46
N LEU A 22 8.39 1.05 4.19
CA LEU A 22 8.51 1.97 3.06
C LEU A 22 7.38 3.02 3.05
N ALA A 23 6.14 2.62 3.35
CA ALA A 23 5.03 3.55 3.48
C ALA A 23 5.25 4.57 4.62
N ALA A 24 5.74 4.12 5.79
CA ALA A 24 6.10 5.00 6.89
C ALA A 24 7.22 5.97 6.51
N ALA A 25 8.26 5.47 5.82
CA ALA A 25 9.36 6.30 5.35
C ALA A 25 8.90 7.37 4.34
N LEU A 26 8.01 7.01 3.41
CA LEU A 26 7.39 7.96 2.49
C LEU A 26 6.58 9.04 3.24
N GLY A 27 5.75 8.64 4.20
CA GLY A 27 4.94 9.57 4.99
C GLY A 27 5.79 10.54 5.83
N LEU A 28 6.82 10.03 6.51
CA LEU A 28 7.76 10.84 7.30
C LEU A 28 8.54 11.82 6.41
N ARG A 29 9.02 11.36 5.24
CA ARG A 29 9.66 12.24 4.26
C ARG A 29 8.72 13.34 3.77
N ALA A 30 7.46 13.02 3.52
CA ALA A 30 6.46 13.98 3.05
C ALA A 30 6.22 15.13 4.05
N ILE A 31 6.43 14.90 5.35
CA ILE A 31 6.34 15.93 6.40
C ILE A 31 7.68 16.53 6.79
N GLY A 32 8.72 16.34 5.96
CA GLY A 32 10.01 17.02 6.11
C GLY A 32 10.97 16.37 7.09
N TRP A 33 10.87 15.06 7.33
CA TRP A 33 11.86 14.32 8.13
C TRP A 33 12.98 13.73 7.24
N GLU A 34 14.19 13.67 7.80
CA GLU A 34 15.29 12.86 7.27
C GLU A 34 15.11 11.43 7.77
N VAL A 35 14.95 10.48 6.84
CA VAL A 35 14.57 9.09 7.16
C VAL A 35 15.60 8.11 6.65
N THR A 36 16.08 7.25 7.55
CA THR A 36 16.91 6.08 7.21
C THR A 36 16.07 4.82 7.36
N VAL A 37 16.03 3.97 6.34
CA VAL A 37 15.38 2.65 6.42
C VAL A 37 16.47 1.59 6.56
N ALA A 38 16.37 0.75 7.59
CA ALA A 38 17.27 -0.37 7.83
C ALA A 38 16.55 -1.69 7.58
N GLU A 39 16.94 -2.42 6.55
CA GLU A 39 16.44 -3.76 6.21
C GLU A 39 17.58 -4.77 6.35
N ARG A 40 17.27 -5.96 6.89
CA ARG A 40 18.23 -7.05 7.06
C ARG A 40 18.51 -7.76 5.73
N ALA A 41 17.50 -7.88 4.88
CA ALA A 41 17.63 -8.50 3.56
C ALA A 41 18.49 -7.64 2.63
N ALA A 42 19.42 -8.28 1.91
CA ALA A 42 20.30 -7.59 0.96
C ALA A 42 19.55 -7.05 -0.27
N ALA A 43 18.38 -7.62 -0.56
CA ALA A 43 17.48 -7.15 -1.61
C ALA A 43 16.03 -7.44 -1.19
N LEU A 44 15.10 -6.64 -1.73
CA LEU A 44 13.68 -6.97 -1.65
C LEU A 44 13.45 -8.22 -2.52
N ALA A 45 13.20 -9.35 -1.87
CA ALA A 45 13.00 -10.62 -2.56
C ALA A 45 11.55 -10.76 -3.01
N ASP A 46 11.36 -11.17 -4.26
CA ASP A 46 10.07 -11.63 -4.74
C ASP A 46 9.75 -12.99 -4.11
N VAL A 47 8.67 -13.03 -3.33
CA VAL A 47 8.14 -14.28 -2.74
C VAL A 47 7.16 -14.98 -3.69
N GLY A 48 6.96 -14.47 -4.91
CA GLY A 48 6.11 -15.06 -5.95
C GLY A 48 4.62 -14.99 -5.64
N ALA A 49 4.21 -14.13 -4.70
CA ALA A 49 2.83 -14.03 -4.22
C ALA A 49 2.24 -12.65 -4.52
N GLY A 50 0.97 -12.65 -4.95
CA GLY A 50 0.18 -11.43 -5.10
C GLY A 50 -0.53 -11.05 -3.80
N ILE A 51 -0.81 -9.76 -3.63
CA ILE A 51 -1.67 -9.23 -2.57
C ILE A 51 -2.88 -8.51 -3.16
N SER A 52 -4.01 -8.52 -2.45
CA SER A 52 -5.17 -7.71 -2.79
C SER A 52 -5.12 -6.36 -2.08
N LEU A 53 -5.19 -5.27 -2.84
CA LEU A 53 -5.34 -3.92 -2.33
C LEU A 53 -6.80 -3.49 -2.42
N HIS A 54 -7.35 -3.10 -1.28
CA HIS A 54 -8.71 -2.57 -1.16
C HIS A 54 -8.70 -1.05 -1.33
N ALA A 55 -9.89 -0.46 -1.52
CA ALA A 55 -10.05 0.97 -1.77
C ALA A 55 -9.41 1.88 -0.71
N ASN A 56 -9.44 1.49 0.57
CA ASN A 56 -8.76 2.23 1.65
C ASN A 56 -7.23 2.19 1.51
N GLY A 57 -6.66 1.06 1.12
CA GLY A 57 -5.22 0.92 0.86
C GLY A 57 -4.79 1.79 -0.34
N LEU A 58 -5.55 1.76 -1.43
CA LEU A 58 -5.27 2.60 -2.60
C LEU A 58 -5.33 4.10 -2.27
N ARG A 59 -6.32 4.54 -1.49
CA ARG A 59 -6.40 5.95 -1.03
C ARG A 59 -5.22 6.34 -0.14
N ALA A 60 -4.72 5.42 0.70
CA ALA A 60 -3.52 5.68 1.48
C ALA A 60 -2.28 5.83 0.58
N LEU A 61 -2.17 5.02 -0.47
CA LEU A 61 -1.07 5.10 -1.44
C LEU A 61 -1.15 6.37 -2.30
N ASP A 62 -2.35 6.88 -2.57
CA ASP A 62 -2.56 8.20 -3.19
C ASP A 62 -1.99 9.32 -2.33
N ALA A 63 -2.29 9.29 -1.02
CA ALA A 63 -1.76 10.27 -0.08
C ALA A 63 -0.22 10.20 0.05
N LEU A 64 0.37 9.04 -0.27
CA LEU A 64 1.83 8.83 -0.32
C LEU A 64 2.44 9.13 -1.69
N GLY A 65 1.63 9.51 -2.69
CA GLY A 65 2.10 9.89 -4.03
C GLY A 65 2.49 8.73 -4.95
N VAL A 66 2.14 7.49 -4.59
CA VAL A 66 2.50 6.28 -5.36
C VAL A 66 1.29 5.52 -5.92
N GLY A 67 0.08 6.03 -5.69
CA GLY A 67 -1.16 5.35 -6.08
C GLY A 67 -1.29 5.06 -7.57
N ASP A 68 -0.85 5.99 -8.44
CA ASP A 68 -0.91 5.80 -9.90
C ASP A 68 0.06 4.72 -10.38
N ALA A 69 1.28 4.70 -9.84
CA ALA A 69 2.27 3.67 -10.15
C ALA A 69 1.76 2.28 -9.73
N VAL A 70 1.17 2.19 -8.54
CA VAL A 70 0.57 0.95 -8.04
C VAL A 70 -0.60 0.50 -8.91
N ARG A 71 -1.48 1.41 -9.34
CA ARG A 71 -2.58 1.06 -10.26
C ARG A 71 -2.08 0.59 -11.62
N ALA A 72 -0.98 1.12 -12.13
CA ALA A 72 -0.40 0.70 -13.40
C ALA A 72 0.17 -0.73 -13.34
N ALA A 73 0.69 -1.14 -12.18
CA ALA A 73 1.21 -2.49 -11.95
C ALA A 73 0.11 -3.51 -11.55
N ALA A 74 -1.02 -3.04 -11.02
CA ALA A 74 -2.07 -3.90 -10.50
C ALA A 74 -3.08 -4.37 -11.56
N ARG A 75 -3.76 -5.47 -11.27
CA ARG A 75 -4.88 -6.01 -12.05
C ARG A 75 -6.18 -5.97 -11.26
N PRO A 76 -7.27 -5.44 -11.80
CA PRO A 76 -8.54 -5.42 -11.08
C PRO A 76 -9.10 -6.81 -10.75
N GLN A 77 -9.72 -6.93 -9.57
CA GLN A 77 -10.35 -8.14 -9.05
C GLN A 77 -11.87 -7.91 -8.98
N TYR A 78 -12.58 -8.30 -10.04
CA TYR A 78 -13.99 -7.92 -10.22
C TYR A 78 -15.01 -8.86 -9.57
N THR A 79 -14.69 -10.12 -9.35
CA THR A 79 -15.61 -11.07 -8.69
C THR A 79 -14.85 -12.07 -7.85
N GLY A 80 -15.30 -12.29 -6.62
CA GLY A 80 -14.67 -13.23 -5.71
C GLY A 80 -15.60 -13.67 -4.60
N GLY A 81 -15.06 -14.36 -3.62
CA GLY A 81 -15.80 -14.83 -2.46
C GLY A 81 -15.28 -16.17 -1.97
N THR A 82 -15.97 -16.72 -0.98
CA THR A 82 -15.57 -17.96 -0.34
C THR A 82 -16.45 -19.10 -0.86
N ARG A 83 -15.82 -20.23 -1.21
CA ARG A 83 -16.49 -21.45 -1.65
C ARG A 83 -16.20 -22.60 -0.69
N THR A 84 -17.10 -23.57 -0.62
CA THR A 84 -16.85 -24.85 0.01
C THR A 84 -15.85 -25.66 -0.84
N PRO A 85 -15.23 -26.73 -0.29
CA PRO A 85 -14.41 -27.65 -1.07
C PRO A 85 -15.14 -28.26 -2.27
N GLY A 86 -16.46 -28.48 -2.15
CA GLY A 86 -17.32 -28.92 -3.25
C GLY A 86 -17.71 -27.82 -4.25
N GLY A 87 -17.12 -26.63 -4.17
CA GLY A 87 -17.34 -25.52 -5.11
C GLY A 87 -18.57 -24.66 -4.85
N ARG A 88 -19.41 -24.99 -3.85
CA ARG A 88 -20.61 -24.20 -3.53
C ARG A 88 -20.21 -22.85 -2.93
N TRP A 89 -20.84 -21.77 -3.38
CA TRP A 89 -20.64 -20.45 -2.78
C TRP A 89 -21.14 -20.41 -1.33
N LEU A 90 -20.29 -19.92 -0.42
CA LEU A 90 -20.65 -19.55 0.94
C LEU A 90 -20.93 -18.04 1.03
N ALA A 91 -20.08 -17.26 0.37
CA ALA A 91 -20.24 -15.82 0.23
C ALA A 91 -19.75 -15.40 -1.15
N ARG A 92 -20.47 -14.48 -1.78
CA ARG A 92 -20.08 -13.90 -3.07
C ARG A 92 -19.93 -12.40 -2.91
N MET A 93 -18.86 -11.88 -3.50
CA MET A 93 -18.58 -10.46 -3.60
C MET A 93 -18.75 -10.05 -5.06
N ASP A 94 -19.61 -9.07 -5.28
CA ASP A 94 -19.72 -8.34 -6.55
C ASP A 94 -18.75 -7.15 -6.50
N GLY A 95 -17.61 -7.28 -7.17
CA GLY A 95 -16.60 -6.23 -7.22
C GLY A 95 -17.05 -5.01 -8.03
N ALA A 96 -17.96 -5.16 -9.01
CA ALA A 96 -18.52 -4.02 -9.73
C ALA A 96 -19.46 -3.21 -8.83
N ALA A 97 -20.27 -3.88 -7.98
CA ALA A 97 -21.06 -3.19 -6.96
C ALA A 97 -20.18 -2.48 -5.94
N LEU A 98 -19.06 -3.10 -5.55
CA LEU A 98 -18.11 -2.49 -4.62
C LEU A 98 -17.42 -1.27 -5.23
N GLU A 99 -16.98 -1.37 -6.50
CA GLU A 99 -16.36 -0.28 -7.25
C GLU A 99 -17.31 0.91 -7.40
N ARG A 100 -18.57 0.68 -7.80
CA ARG A 100 -19.59 1.75 -7.85
C ARG A 100 -19.74 2.49 -6.52
N ARG A 101 -19.64 1.76 -5.40
CA ARG A 101 -19.78 2.34 -4.05
C ARG A 101 -18.53 3.03 -3.54
N LEU A 102 -17.34 2.56 -3.93
CA LEU A 102 -16.05 3.02 -3.38
C LEU A 102 -15.23 3.85 -4.37
N GLY A 103 -15.64 3.95 -5.63
CA GLY A 103 -14.95 4.71 -6.69
C GLY A 103 -13.68 4.04 -7.23
N THR A 104 -13.32 2.84 -6.74
CA THR A 104 -12.15 2.08 -7.21
C THR A 104 -12.40 0.59 -6.96
N PRO A 105 -11.96 -0.32 -7.86
CA PRO A 105 -12.07 -1.75 -7.63
C PRO A 105 -11.06 -2.20 -6.56
N ILE A 106 -11.26 -3.43 -6.05
CA ILE A 106 -10.16 -4.17 -5.43
C ILE A 106 -9.20 -4.55 -6.56
N VAL A 107 -7.90 -4.41 -6.33
CA VAL A 107 -6.88 -4.80 -7.31
C VAL A 107 -5.94 -5.83 -6.70
N GLY A 108 -5.50 -6.79 -7.49
CA GLY A 108 -4.40 -7.70 -7.16
C GLY A 108 -3.11 -7.21 -7.77
N ILE A 109 -2.02 -7.21 -7.02
CA ILE A 109 -0.69 -6.80 -7.50
C ILE A 109 0.35 -7.84 -7.03
N PRO A 110 1.32 -8.25 -7.87
CA PRO A 110 2.49 -8.99 -7.39
C PRO A 110 3.17 -8.20 -6.28
N ARG A 111 3.51 -8.84 -5.16
CA ARG A 111 4.04 -8.10 -4.00
C ARG A 111 5.39 -7.40 -4.28
N ALA A 112 6.11 -7.84 -5.30
CA ALA A 112 7.40 -7.28 -5.69
C ALA A 112 7.30 -6.01 -6.56
N ASP A 113 6.12 -5.69 -7.09
CA ASP A 113 5.85 -4.51 -7.92
C ASP A 113 5.30 -3.34 -7.07
#